data_AF-A0A376F2D1-F1
#
_entry.id   AF-A0A376F2D1-F1
#
_cell.length_a   1.000
_cell.length_b   1.000
_cell.length_c   1.000
_cell.angle_alpha   90.00
_cell.angle_beta   90.00
_cell.angle_gamma   90.00
#
_symmetry.space_group_name_H-M   'P 1'
#
loop_
_entity.id
_entity.type
_entity.pdbx_description
1 polymer ?
#
loop_
_entity_poly.entity_id
_entity_poly.type
_entity_poly.pdbx_seq_one_letter_code
_entity_poly.pdbx_strand_id
1 'polypeptide(L)'
;MMNVIKGNLIDMMLGLCLMAFGFITALSLSDDFKINHSWIGSVLAPFVIFGCVIATYNFVILAIKLIVELLDFYPDVESNNEDISKANHDRKRLKRSNKKRSL
;
A
#
# COMPACT_ATOMS: atom_id res chain seq x y z
N MET A 1 7.96 10.61 6.11
CA MET A 1 7.05 9.60 5.50
C MET A 1 7.80 8.39 4.97
N MET A 2 8.82 8.58 4.11
CA MET A 2 9.63 7.52 3.50
C MET A 2 10.21 6.50 4.50
N ASN A 3 10.76 6.95 5.64
CA ASN A 3 11.32 6.04 6.66
C ASN A 3 10.28 5.10 7.27
N VAL A 4 9.02 5.52 7.39
CA VAL A 4 7.98 4.68 7.98
C VAL A 4 7.42 3.69 6.97
N ILE A 5 7.30 4.10 5.70
CA ILE A 5 6.98 3.19 4.59
C ILE A 5 8.04 2.10 4.48
N LYS A 6 9.33 2.49 4.53
CA LYS A 6 10.46 1.57 4.48
C LYS A 6 10.47 0.60 5.65
N GLY A 7 10.20 1.08 6.87
CA GLY A 7 10.08 0.23 8.06
C GLY A 7 8.98 -0.82 7.92
N ASN A 8 7.77 -0.38 7.55
CA ASN A 8 6.64 -1.29 7.34
C ASN A 8 6.89 -2.32 6.23
N LEU A 9 7.60 -1.94 5.15
CA LEU A 9 7.98 -2.88 4.09
C LEU A 9 8.96 -3.95 4.59
N ILE A 10 9.94 -3.55 5.42
CA ILE A 10 10.91 -4.48 6.02
C ILE A 10 10.17 -5.45 6.95
N ASP A 11 9.27 -4.95 7.78
CA ASP A 11 8.50 -5.80 8.70
C ASP A 11 7.56 -6.75 7.94
N MET A 12 6.99 -6.31 6.82
CA MET A 12 6.18 -7.16 5.95
C MET A 12 7.02 -8.26 5.29
N MET A 13 8.23 -7.94 4.82
CA MET A 13 9.19 -8.93 4.30
C MET A 13 9.60 -9.92 5.39
N LEU A 14 9.87 -9.45 6.61
CA LEU A 14 10.19 -10.30 7.76
C LEU A 14 9.05 -11.29 8.06
N GLY A 15 7.80 -10.83 8.06
CA GLY A 15 6.63 -11.70 8.26
C GLY A 15 6.46 -12.76 7.17
N LEU A 16 6.71 -12.38 5.90
CA LEU A 16 6.72 -13.32 4.76
C LEU A 16 7.85 -14.35 4.86
N CYS A 17 9.05 -13.93 5.27
CA CYS A 17 10.17 -14.84 5.50
C CYS A 17 9.87 -15.86 6.61
N LEU A 18 9.23 -15.45 7.70
CA LEU A 18 8.83 -16.35 8.79
C LEU A 18 7.77 -17.36 8.34
N MET A 19 6.78 -16.93 7.54
CA MET A 19 5.80 -17.84 6.92
C MET A 19 6.47 -18.84 5.98
N ALA A 20 7.35 -18.38 5.08
CA ALA A 20 8.06 -19.24 4.14
C ALA A 20 8.95 -20.26 4.86
N PHE A 21 9.65 -19.83 5.90
CA PHE A 21 10.45 -20.71 6.74
C PHE A 21 9.60 -21.81 7.40
N GLY A 22 8.45 -21.46 7.98
CA GLY A 22 7.53 -22.44 8.56
C GLY A 22 7.00 -23.42 7.52
N PHE A 23 6.60 -22.96 6.34
CA PHE A 23 6.11 -23.83 5.26
C PHE A 23 7.18 -24.77 4.71
N ILE A 24 8.38 -24.26 4.40
CA ILE A 24 9.49 -25.06 3.88
C ILE A 24 9.88 -26.12 4.90
N THR A 25 10.02 -25.73 6.17
CA THR A 25 10.40 -26.66 7.24
C THR A 25 9.33 -27.73 7.46
N ALA A 26 8.04 -27.39 7.36
CA ALA A 26 6.95 -28.37 7.43
C ALA A 26 6.97 -29.35 6.23
N LEU A 27 7.23 -28.86 5.02
CA LEU A 27 7.34 -29.72 3.83
C LEU A 27 8.58 -30.63 3.89
N SER A 28 9.72 -30.10 4.34
CA SER A 28 10.97 -30.86 4.45
C SER A 28 10.92 -31.97 5.50
N LEU A 29 10.11 -31.80 6.56
CA LEU A 29 9.95 -32.80 7.61
C LEU A 29 8.77 -33.75 7.37
N SER A 30 8.01 -33.58 6.28
CA SER A 30 6.75 -34.29 5.98
C SER A 30 6.84 -35.82 6.13
N ASP A 31 8.00 -36.42 5.85
CA ASP A 31 8.20 -37.87 5.98
C ASP A 31 8.43 -38.31 7.44
N ASP A 32 9.03 -37.45 8.28
CA ASP A 32 9.25 -37.65 9.73
C ASP A 32 8.05 -37.20 10.60
N PHE A 33 7.06 -36.53 9.99
CA PHE A 33 5.88 -35.99 10.69
C PHE A 33 5.07 -37.06 11.41
N LYS A 34 5.09 -38.31 10.95
CA LYS A 34 4.27 -39.39 11.55
C LYS A 34 4.66 -39.70 13.00
N ILE A 35 5.90 -39.41 13.40
CA ILE A 35 6.43 -39.70 14.75
C ILE A 35 6.49 -38.42 15.60
N ASN A 36 6.80 -37.26 14.99
CA ASN A 36 7.01 -35.98 15.70
C ASN A 36 5.93 -34.91 15.46
N HIS A 37 4.78 -35.30 14.88
CA HIS A 37 3.68 -34.41 14.44
C HIS A 37 3.29 -33.35 15.48
N SER A 38 3.27 -33.74 16.76
CA SER A 38 2.84 -32.88 17.86
C SER A 38 3.88 -31.80 18.21
N TRP A 39 5.18 -32.11 18.11
CA TRP A 39 6.24 -31.18 18.48
C TRP A 39 6.51 -30.17 17.36
N ILE A 40 6.63 -30.66 16.12
CA ILE A 40 6.85 -29.80 14.96
C ILE A 40 5.66 -28.87 14.73
N GLY A 41 4.42 -29.37 14.82
CA GLY A 41 3.23 -28.52 14.75
C GLY A 41 3.19 -27.47 15.86
N SER A 42 3.52 -27.85 17.10
CA SER A 42 3.52 -26.93 18.25
C SER A 42 4.58 -25.84 18.17
N VAL A 43 5.74 -26.11 17.56
CA VAL A 43 6.85 -25.15 17.47
C VAL A 43 6.74 -24.28 16.23
N LEU A 44 6.36 -24.84 15.07
CA LEU A 44 6.27 -24.07 13.81
C LEU A 44 4.99 -23.24 13.68
N ALA A 45 3.85 -23.72 14.17
CA ALA A 45 2.58 -22.99 14.02
C ALA A 45 2.63 -21.57 14.63
N PRO A 46 3.23 -21.34 15.81
CA PRO A 46 3.42 -19.98 16.33
C PRO A 46 4.23 -19.06 15.41
N PHE A 47 5.28 -19.57 14.75
CA PHE A 47 6.09 -18.76 13.83
C PHE A 47 5.31 -18.37 12.57
N VAL A 48 4.52 -19.29 12.02
CA VAL A 48 3.66 -19.02 10.86
C VAL A 48 2.58 -18.00 11.24
N ILE A 49 1.90 -18.18 12.38
CA ILE A 49 0.87 -17.26 12.86
C ILE A 49 1.46 -15.88 13.15
N PHE A 50 2.61 -15.82 13.81
CA PHE A 50 3.29 -14.56 14.11
C PHE A 50 3.75 -13.84 12.84
N GLY A 51 4.31 -14.58 11.87
CA GLY A 51 4.66 -14.06 10.56
C GLY A 51 3.45 -13.49 9.80
N CYS A 52 2.31 -14.20 9.81
CA CYS A 52 1.04 -13.72 9.26
C CYS A 52 0.61 -12.40 9.92
N VAL A 53 0.54 -12.35 11.25
CA VAL A 53 0.08 -11.16 11.98
C VAL A 53 0.95 -9.95 11.66
N ILE A 54 2.27 -10.11 11.67
CA ILE A 54 3.21 -9.03 11.33
C ILE A 54 3.00 -8.55 9.89
N ALA A 55 2.91 -9.46 8.93
CA ALA A 55 2.75 -9.10 7.52
C ALA A 55 1.42 -8.38 7.27
N THR A 56 0.31 -8.92 7.80
CA THR A 56 -1.02 -8.33 7.62
C THR A 56 -1.15 -6.99 8.33
N TYR A 57 -0.63 -6.86 9.55
CA TYR A 57 -0.69 -5.60 10.30
C TYR A 57 0.06 -4.48 9.59
N ASN A 58 1.27 -4.75 9.11
CA ASN A 58 2.08 -3.77 8.40
C ASN A 58 1.50 -3.41 7.03
N PHE A 59 0.87 -4.37 6.34
CA PHE A 59 0.12 -4.12 5.10
C PHE A 59 -1.06 -3.16 5.32
N VAL A 60 -1.86 -3.38 6.37
CA VAL A 60 -3.00 -2.52 6.70
C VAL A 60 -2.55 -1.08 6.96
N ILE A 61 -1.48 -0.89 7.74
CA ILE A 61 -0.93 0.46 7.99
C ILE A 61 -0.46 1.11 6.68
N LEU A 62 0.19 0.34 5.79
CA LEU A 62 0.65 0.84 4.51
C LEU A 62 -0.54 1.26 3.62
N ALA A 63 -1.58 0.44 3.56
CA ALA A 63 -2.79 0.71 2.80
C ALA A 63 -3.53 1.97 3.30
N ILE A 64 -3.68 2.12 4.62
CA ILE A 64 -4.30 3.31 5.21
C ILE A 64 -3.49 4.56 4.86
N LYS A 65 -2.16 4.51 4.94
CA LYS A 65 -1.30 5.65 4.58
C LYS A 65 -1.41 6.01 3.11
N LEU A 66 -1.45 5.01 2.23
CA LEU A 66 -1.65 5.22 0.80
C LEU A 66 -2.99 5.92 0.53
N ILE A 67 -4.07 5.48 1.21
CA ILE A 67 -5.40 6.09 1.09
C ILE A 67 -5.39 7.54 1.58
N VAL A 68 -4.75 7.83 2.71
CA VAL A 68 -4.64 9.20 3.24
C VAL A 68 -3.87 10.10 2.26
N GLU A 69 -2.74 9.63 1.73
CA GLU A 69 -1.95 10.39 0.77
C GLU A 69 -2.74 10.65 -0.53
N LEU A 70 -3.47 9.64 -1.04
CA LEU A 70 -4.38 9.80 -2.18
C LEU A 70 -5.51 10.81 -1.89
N LEU A 71 -6.03 10.82 -0.66
CA LEU A 71 -7.05 11.79 -0.24
C LEU A 71 -6.48 13.21 -0.14
N ASP A 72 -5.25 13.38 0.35
CA ASP A 72 -4.59 14.68 0.45
C ASP A 72 -4.25 15.27 -0.94
N PHE A 73 -4.01 14.43 -1.95
CA PHE A 73 -3.85 14.88 -3.34
C PHE A 73 -5.18 15.22 -4.02
N TYR A 74 -6.31 14.72 -3.52
CA TYR A 74 -7.64 14.95 -4.11
C TYR A 74 -8.06 16.44 -4.18
N PRO A 75 -7.94 17.25 -3.11
CA PRO A 75 -8.31 18.68 -3.18
C PRO A 75 -7.41 19.50 -4.12
N ASP A 76 -6.15 19.12 -4.30
CA ASP A 76 -5.20 19.82 -5.19
C ASP A 76 -5.47 19.53 -6.68
N VAL A 77 -5.99 18.34 -7.00
CA VAL A 77 -6.42 18.03 -8.38
C VAL A 77 -7.73 18.75 -8.71
N GLU A 78 -8.66 18.83 -7.76
CA GLU A 78 -9.93 19.54 -7.95
C GLU A 78 -9.70 21.06 -8.12
N SER A 79 -8.87 21.68 -7.28
CA SER A 79 -8.53 23.11 -7.38
C SER A 79 -7.82 23.48 -8.69
N ASN A 80 -6.86 22.66 -9.12
CA ASN A 80 -6.13 22.89 -10.37
C ASN A 80 -7.07 22.81 -11.59
N ASN A 81 -8.04 21.91 -11.58
CA ASN A 81 -9.04 21.81 -12.64
C ASN A 81 -9.98 23.03 -12.68
N GLU A 82 -10.35 23.59 -11.52
CA GLU A 82 -11.14 24.82 -11.44
C GLU A 82 -10.37 26.04 -11.99
N ASP A 83 -9.09 26.16 -11.67
CA ASP A 83 -8.24 27.26 -12.14
C ASP A 83 -8.00 27.19 -13.66
N ILE A 84 -7.75 26.00 -14.21
CA ILE A 84 -7.62 25.78 -15.65
C ILE A 84 -8.93 26.09 -16.39
N SER A 85 -10.08 25.76 -15.79
CA SER A 85 -11.41 26.07 -16.33
C SER A 85 -11.64 27.59 -16.40
N LYS A 86 -11.37 28.31 -15.31
CA LYS A 86 -11.47 29.78 -15.25
C LYS A 86 -10.57 30.45 -16.27
N ALA A 87 -9.29 30.06 -16.33
CA ALA A 87 -8.33 30.63 -17.27
C ALA A 87 -8.76 30.46 -18.74
N ASN A 88 -9.31 29.28 -19.09
CA ASN A 88 -9.83 29.03 -20.43
C ASN A 88 -11.11 29.82 -20.74
N HIS A 89 -11.99 30.00 -19.75
CA HIS A 89 -13.20 30.80 -19.92
C HIS A 89 -12.88 32.29 -20.15
N ASP A 90 -11.94 32.85 -19.38
CA ASP A 90 -11.52 34.24 -19.52
C ASP A 90 -10.80 34.49 -20.86
N ARG A 91 -9.95 33.55 -21.28
CA ARG A 91 -9.32 33.59 -22.61
C ARG A 91 -10.36 33.59 -23.74
N LYS A 92 -11.45 32.83 -23.62
CA LYS A 92 -12.56 32.86 -24.58
C LYS A 92 -13.31 34.20 -24.57
N ARG A 93 -13.54 34.81 -23.40
CA ARG A 93 -14.14 36.14 -23.28
C ARG A 93 -13.27 37.24 -23.92
N LEU A 94 -11.97 37.23 -23.65
CA LEU A 94 -11.01 38.19 -24.23
C LEU A 94 -10.94 38.11 -25.76
N LYS A 95 -10.97 36.90 -26.34
CA LYS A 95 -11.03 36.74 -27.80
C LYS A 95 -12.32 37.32 -28.40
N ARG A 96 -13.45 37.16 -27.71
CA ARG A 96 -14.75 37.72 -28.15
C ARG A 96 -14.79 39.25 -28.03
N SER A 97 -14.22 39.82 -26.97
CA SER A 97 -14.16 41.28 -26.81
C SER A 97 -13.25 41.94 -27.84
N ASN A 98 -12.08 41.36 -28.12
CA ASN A 98 -11.20 41.88 -29.18
C ASN A 98 -11.84 41.81 -30.56
N LYS A 99 -12.59 40.73 -30.86
CA LYS A 99 -13.31 40.59 -32.14
C LYS A 99 -14.45 41.60 -32.32
N LYS A 100 -15.08 42.06 -31.23
CA LYS A 100 -16.09 43.13 -31.27
C LYS A 100 -15.50 44.54 -31.39
N ARG A 101 -14.24 44.73 -30.97
CA ARG A 101 -13.53 46.02 -31.08
C ARG A 101 -12.86 46.25 -32.43
N SER A 102 -12.70 45.21 -33.25
CA SER A 102 -12.10 45.30 -34.59
C SER A 102 -13.13 45.38 -35.73
N LEU A 103 -14.41 45.55 -35.39
CA LEU A 103 -15.54 45.81 -36.29
C LEU A 103 -16.03 47.24 -36.03
#